data_AF-A0A817B4N3-F1
#
_entry.id   AF-A0A817B4N3-F1
#
_cell.length_a   1.000
_cell.length_b   1.000
_cell.length_c   1.000
_cell.angle_alpha   90.00
_cell.angle_beta   90.00
_cell.angle_gamma   90.00
#
_symmetry.space_group_name_H-M   'P 1'
#
loop_
_entity.id
_entity.type
_entity.pdbx_description
1 polymer ?
#
loop_
_entity_poly.entity_id
_entity_poly.type
_entity_poly.pdbx_seq_one_letter_code
_entity_poly.pdbx_strand_id
1 'polypeptide(L)' 'MIQKRWVKEAEEKEAEDKANNVWDAIKEIPDLDDDLRYEAMTLVHTLGMKSGFVNMSITDRCGWIKRNLRKPSG' A
#
# COMPACT_ATOMS: atom_id res chain seq x y z
N MET A 1 -34.50 -0.24 10.18
CA MET A 1 -33.72 0.32 9.04
C MET A 1 -32.27 0.64 9.39
N ILE A 2 -31.93 0.86 10.67
CA ILE A 2 -30.57 1.21 11.10
C ILE A 2 -29.57 0.08 10.80
N GLN A 3 -29.86 -1.18 11.17
CA GLN A 3 -28.95 -2.32 10.94
C GLN A 3 -28.54 -2.53 9.48
N LYS A 4 -29.46 -2.36 8.51
CA LYS A 4 -29.13 -2.48 7.07
C LYS A 4 -28.12 -1.42 6.60
N ARG A 5 -28.08 -0.26 7.27
CA ARG A 5 -27.16 0.84 6.96
C ARG A 5 -25.74 0.53 7.44
N TRP A 6 -25.60 0.02 8.67
CA TRP A 6 -24.30 -0.38 9.24
C TRP A 6 -23.66 -1.53 8.48
N VAL A 7 -24.46 -2.51 8.04
CA VAL A 7 -23.95 -3.63 7.23
C VAL A 7 -23.40 -3.13 5.90
N LYS A 8 -24.14 -2.26 5.19
CA LYS A 8 -23.70 -1.70 3.91
C LYS A 8 -22.43 -0.83 4.06
N GLU A 9 -22.35 -0.04 5.14
CA GLU A 9 -21.20 0.81 5.43
C GLU A 9 -19.96 -0.01 5.85
N ALA A 10 -20.15 -1.12 6.57
CA ALA A 10 -19.09 -2.07 6.89
C ALA A 10 -18.61 -2.84 5.65
N GLU A 11 -19.52 -3.26 4.77
CA GLU A 11 -19.19 -3.92 3.49
C GLU A 11 -18.47 -2.97 2.53
N GLU A 12 -18.88 -1.70 2.44
CA GLU A 12 -18.20 -0.68 1.63
C GLU A 12 -16.80 -0.39 2.18
N LYS A 13 -16.66 -0.29 3.51
CA LYS A 13 -15.37 -0.12 4.17
C LYS A 13 -14.47 -1.34 4.01
N GLU A 14 -14.98 -2.57 4.15
CA GLU A 14 -14.21 -3.78 3.89
C GLU A 14 -13.81 -3.90 2.41
N ALA A 15 -14.67 -3.50 1.48
CA ALA A 15 -14.34 -3.46 0.06
C ALA A 15 -13.28 -2.39 -0.24
N GLU A 16 -13.33 -1.23 0.41
CA GLU A 16 -12.32 -0.18 0.32
C GLU A 16 -10.98 -0.61 0.95
N ASP A 17 -11.01 -1.27 2.10
CA ASP A 17 -9.83 -1.84 2.76
C ASP A 17 -9.21 -2.98 1.91
N LYS A 18 -10.04 -3.78 1.22
CA LYS A 18 -9.61 -4.84 0.32
C LYS A 18 -9.06 -4.29 -1.00
N ALA A 19 -9.62 -3.21 -1.53
CA ALA A 19 -9.11 -2.52 -2.72
C ALA A 19 -7.82 -1.74 -2.44
N ASN A 20 -7.59 -1.31 -1.19
CA ASN A 20 -6.43 -0.54 -0.76
C ASN A 20 -5.35 -1.37 -0.05
N ASN A 21 -5.19 -2.65 -0.43
CA ASN A 21 -4.17 -3.48 0.19
C ASN A 21 -2.76 -3.10 -0.32
N VAL A 22 -2.02 -2.40 0.53
CA VAL A 22 -0.62 -2.00 0.29
C VAL A 22 0.26 -3.19 -0.06
N TRP A 23 0.04 -4.36 0.56
CA TRP A 23 0.86 -5.54 0.29
C TRP A 23 0.69 -6.07 -1.12
N ASP A 24 -0.54 -6.09 -1.64
CA ASP A 24 -0.80 -6.50 -3.01
C ASP A 24 -0.20 -5.51 -4.01
N ALA A 25 -0.33 -4.20 -3.74
CA ALA A 25 0.29 -3.15 -4.53
C ALA A 25 1.83 -3.22 -4.59
N ILE A 26 2.48 -3.71 -3.52
CA ILE A 26 3.93 -3.96 -3.47
C ILE A 26 4.31 -5.21 -4.27
N LYS A 27 3.54 -6.29 -4.15
CA LYS A 27 3.80 -7.55 -4.89
C LYS A 27 3.65 -7.42 -6.40
N GLU A 28 2.87 -6.45 -6.88
CA GLU A 28 2.75 -6.13 -8.31
C GLU A 28 4.04 -5.57 -8.92
N ILE A 29 4.99 -5.12 -8.09
CA ILE A 29 6.27 -4.57 -8.56
C ILE A 29 7.21 -5.73 -8.90
N PRO A 30 7.62 -5.89 -10.17
CA PRO A 30 8.57 -6.93 -10.55
C PRO A 30 9.96 -6.64 -9.97
N ASP A 31 10.75 -7.70 -9.76
CA ASP A 31 12.17 -7.64 -9.39
C ASP A 31 12.50 -6.85 -8.13
N LEU A 32 11.54 -6.70 -7.21
CA LEU A 32 11.77 -6.12 -5.90
C LEU A 32 12.15 -7.21 -4.88
N ASP A 33 13.28 -7.05 -4.21
CA ASP A 33 13.75 -7.90 -3.11
C ASP A 33 12.70 -7.99 -1.99
N ASP A 34 12.53 -9.17 -1.39
CA ASP A 34 11.57 -9.39 -0.31
C ASP A 34 11.85 -8.49 0.90
N ASP A 35 13.12 -8.23 1.24
CA ASP A 35 13.48 -7.32 2.34
C ASP A 35 12.99 -5.90 2.04
N LEU A 36 13.16 -5.44 0.79
CA LEU A 36 12.67 -4.14 0.34
C LEU A 36 11.13 -4.07 0.35
N ARG A 37 10.43 -5.19 0.11
CA ARG A 37 8.97 -5.24 0.18
C ARG A 37 8.48 -5.03 1.60
N TYR A 38 9.09 -5.69 2.58
CA TYR A 38 8.72 -5.52 3.99
C TYR A 38 9.07 -4.12 4.48
N GLU A 39 10.26 -3.60 4.17
CA GLU A 39 10.65 -2.23 4.51
C GLU A 39 9.71 -1.19 3.88
N ALA A 40 9.30 -1.39 2.62
CA ALA A 40 8.35 -0.53 1.95
C ALA A 40 6.97 -0.56 2.62
N MET A 41 6.50 -1.76 2.99
CA MET A 41 5.22 -1.92 3.70
C MET A 41 5.24 -1.16 5.03
N THR A 42 6.29 -1.34 5.84
CA THR A 42 6.45 -0.60 7.09
C THR A 42 6.46 0.90 6.85
N LEU A 43 7.23 1.39 5.87
CA LEU A 43 7.35 2.82 5.59
C LEU A 43 6.02 3.45 5.14
N VAL A 44 5.27 2.79 4.25
CA VAL A 44 3.95 3.27 3.79
C VAL A 44 2.98 3.40 4.96
N HIS A 45 2.98 2.43 5.88
CA HIS A 45 2.16 2.47 7.09
C HIS A 45 2.60 3.58 8.04
N THR A 46 3.90 3.75 8.29
CA THR A 46 4.44 4.80 9.17
C THR A 46 4.13 6.20 8.64
N LEU A 47 4.16 6.40 7.33
CA LEU A 47 3.85 7.69 6.70
C LEU A 47 2.34 7.94 6.53
N GLY A 48 1.48 6.97 6.83
CA GLY A 48 0.03 7.09 6.63
C GLY A 48 -0.38 7.23 5.16
N MET A 49 0.47 6.81 4.21
CA MET A 49 0.29 7.09 2.78
C MET A 49 -0.39 5.96 2.00
N LYS A 50 -1.17 5.10 2.64
CA LYS A 50 -1.77 3.92 1.98
C LYS A 50 -2.48 4.26 0.67
N SER A 51 -3.45 5.18 0.71
CA SER A 51 -4.24 5.58 -0.47
C SER A 51 -3.35 6.19 -1.56
N GLY A 52 -2.42 7.07 -1.19
CA GLY A 52 -1.49 7.67 -2.14
C GLY A 52 -0.61 6.63 -2.82
N PHE A 53 -0.09 5.66 -2.06
CA PHE A 53 0.78 4.61 -2.56
C PHE A 53 0.04 3.61 -3.47
N VAL A 54 -1.15 3.15 -3.07
CA VAL A 54 -1.95 2.21 -3.88
C VAL A 54 -2.38 2.86 -5.20
N ASN A 55 -2.71 4.15 -5.20
CA ASN A 55 -3.11 4.87 -6.41
C ASN A 55 -1.95 5.24 -7.35
N MET A 56 -0.69 5.07 -6.93
CA MET A 56 0.47 5.23 -7.82
C MET A 56 0.52 4.12 -8.87
N SER A 57 1.05 4.44 -10.05
CA SER A 57 1.41 3.43 -11.05
C SER A 57 2.49 2.50 -10.51
N ILE A 58 2.60 1.27 -11.04
CA ILE A 58 3.65 0.31 -10.65
C ILE A 58 5.06 0.94 -10.78
N THR A 59 5.28 1.71 -11.85
CA THR A 59 6.54 2.44 -12.09
C THR A 59 6.81 3.50 -11.02
N ASP A 60 5.79 4.26 -10.62
CA ASP A 60 5.93 5.29 -9.59
C ASP A 60 6.17 4.66 -8.21
N ARG A 61 5.46 3.58 -7.88
CA ARG A 61 5.69 2.82 -6.65
C ARG A 61 7.14 2.32 -6.59
N CYS A 62 7.64 1.74 -7.68
CA CYS A 62 9.03 1.27 -7.77
C CYS A 62 10.03 2.41 -7.57
N GLY A 63 9.82 3.55 -8.24
CA GLY A 63 10.67 4.74 -8.09
C GLY A 63 10.63 5.30 -6.67
N TRP A 64 9.46 5.34 -6.05
CA TRP A 64 9.26 5.80 -4.68
C TRP A 64 9.99 4.89 -3.68
N ILE A 65 9.84 3.57 -3.79
CA ILE A 65 10.54 2.60 -2.93
C ILE A 65 12.05 2.78 -3.07
N LYS A 66 12.57 2.80 -4.31
CA LYS A 66 14.00 3.01 -4.57
C LYS A 66 14.51 4.35 -4.05
N ARG A 67 13.70 5.40 -4.06
CA ARG A 67 14.10 6.72 -3.55
C ARG A 67 14.18 6.75 -2.02
N ASN A 68 13.24 6.10 -1.34
CA ASN A 68 13.12 6.20 0.12
C ASN A 68 13.90 5.11 0.87
N LEU A 69 14.10 3.94 0.27
CA LEU A 69 14.80 2.82 0.90
C LEU A 69 16.24 2.62 0.41
N ARG A 70 16.67 3.35 -0.62
CA ARG A 70 18.09 3.35 -0.99
C ARG A 70 18.88 4.01 0.13
N LYS A 71 19.52 3.17 0.95
CA LYS A 71 20.48 3.60 1.97
C LYS A 71 21.54 4.47 1.28
N PRO A 72 21.90 5.63 1.83
CA PRO A 72 23.11 6.32 1.39
C PRO A 72 24.26 5.33 1.55
N SER A 73 24.98 5.07 0.47
CA SER A 73 26.22 4.29 0.48
C SER A 73 27.23 5.09 1.30
N GLY A 74 27.27 4.82 2.60
CA GLY A 74 28.31 5.29 3.52
C GLY A 74 29.47 4.32 3.52
#